data_AF-A0A084VH29-F1
#
_entry.id   AF-A0A084VH29-F1
#
_cell.length_a   1.000
_cell.length_b   1.000
_cell.length_c   1.000
_cell.angle_alpha   90.00
_cell.angle_beta   90.00
_cell.angle_gamma   90.00
#
_symmetry.space_group_name_H-M   'P 1'
#
loop_
_entity.id
_entity.type
_entity.pdbx_description
1 polymer ?
#
loop_
_entity_poly.entity_id
_entity_poly.type
_entity_poly.pdbx_seq_one_letter_code
_entity_poly.pdbx_strand_id
1 'polypeptide(L)'
;MVEEAMVNSQSLRRSAVAQDLFTQLARQRGADIAILSDYYRVPLNNSNWVPDHATRTAVVALGRFPIQRIINVAEGMVVVEVNGITIVGCYAPPSWDLPRFKVLMEGIIAAVRGRTKILLAGDFNAAAVEWGRRNTGRQRQIIRKRDELLSAFYSGSCSSWLESRKSASNGSQESGGK
;
A
#
# COMPACT_ATOMS: atom_id res chain seq x y z
N MET A 1 15.72 -19.51 2.57
CA MET A 1 15.34 -18.50 3.58
C MET A 1 15.39 -17.14 2.90
N VAL A 2 14.24 -16.51 2.67
CA VAL A 2 14.19 -15.09 2.29
C VAL A 2 14.13 -14.32 3.60
N GLU A 3 15.28 -14.12 4.22
CA GLU A 3 15.42 -13.21 5.36
C GLU A 3 15.31 -11.78 4.81
N GLU A 4 14.16 -11.16 5.08
CA GLU A 4 13.86 -9.73 4.98
C GLU A 4 13.89 -9.10 3.57
N ALA A 5 12.90 -9.45 2.74
CA ALA A 5 12.46 -8.50 1.73
C ALA A 5 11.83 -7.30 2.44
N MET A 6 12.60 -6.22 2.62
CA MET A 6 12.10 -5.02 3.26
C MET A 6 11.13 -4.31 2.31
N VAL A 7 9.86 -4.24 2.69
CA VAL A 7 8.78 -3.62 1.93
C VAL A 7 8.40 -2.32 2.62
N ASN A 8 8.43 -1.22 1.88
CA ASN A 8 7.99 0.07 2.39
C ASN A 8 6.73 0.52 1.65
N SER A 9 5.72 0.99 2.39
CA SER A 9 4.48 1.55 1.83
C SER A 9 4.21 2.93 2.43
N GLN A 10 3.91 3.92 1.59
CA GLN A 10 3.59 5.27 2.05
C GLN A 10 2.71 6.03 1.04
N SER A 11 1.74 6.79 1.56
CA SER A 11 1.05 7.82 0.77
C SER A 11 1.92 9.08 0.67
N LEU A 12 2.24 9.49 -0.56
CA LEU A 12 3.18 10.59 -0.82
C LEU A 12 2.51 11.94 -1.04
N ARG A 13 1.17 11.98 -1.04
CA ARG A 13 0.36 13.20 -1.21
C ARG A 13 0.80 14.07 -2.39
N ARG A 14 1.26 13.44 -3.48
CA ARG A 14 1.72 14.13 -4.69
C ARG A 14 2.89 15.10 -4.46
N SER A 15 3.70 14.89 -3.43
CA SER A 15 4.90 15.69 -3.21
C SER A 15 6.10 15.07 -3.92
N ALA A 16 6.76 15.85 -4.79
CA ALA A 16 8.01 15.44 -5.43
C ALA A 16 9.09 15.10 -4.40
N VAL A 17 9.23 15.95 -3.39
CA VAL A 17 10.20 15.78 -2.30
C VAL A 17 9.90 14.52 -1.49
N ALA A 18 8.63 14.26 -1.15
CA ALA A 18 8.27 13.06 -0.41
C ALA A 18 8.57 11.79 -1.22
N GLN A 19 8.32 11.81 -2.53
CA GLN A 19 8.63 10.69 -3.41
C GLN A 19 10.13 10.42 -3.49
N ASP A 20 10.93 11.46 -3.70
CA ASP A 20 12.38 11.33 -3.83
C ASP A 20 13.00 10.85 -2.51
N LEU A 21 12.59 11.42 -1.37
CA LEU A 21 13.04 11.00 -0.04
C LEU A 21 12.64 9.56 0.27
N PHE A 22 11.39 9.17 -0.01
CA PHE A 22 10.93 7.81 0.22
C PHE A 22 11.71 6.79 -0.62
N THR A 23 11.93 7.10 -1.89
CA THR A 23 12.68 6.23 -2.81
C THR A 23 14.14 6.10 -2.36
N GLN A 24 14.75 7.21 -1.92
CA GLN A 24 16.11 7.20 -1.39
C GLN A 24 16.21 6.40 -0.09
N LEU A 25 15.29 6.62 0.86
CA LEU A 25 15.27 5.92 2.14
C LEU A 25 15.03 4.42 1.95
N ALA A 26 14.10 4.04 1.07
CA ALA A 26 13.84 2.63 0.76
C ALA A 26 15.11 1.95 0.21
N ARG A 27 15.83 2.59 -0.71
CA ARG A 27 17.12 2.09 -1.21
C ARG A 27 18.19 2.01 -0.13
N GLN A 28 18.34 3.04 0.69
CA GLN A 28 19.32 3.07 1.80
C GLN A 28 19.08 1.96 2.82
N ARG A 29 17.81 1.62 3.05
CA ARG A 29 17.42 0.53 3.95
C ARG A 29 17.46 -0.85 3.29
N GLY A 30 17.87 -0.94 2.02
CA GLY A 30 17.99 -2.22 1.31
C GLY A 30 16.65 -2.83 0.90
N ALA A 31 15.59 -2.02 0.74
CA ALA A 31 14.30 -2.51 0.25
C ALA A 31 14.42 -3.05 -1.17
N ASP A 32 13.91 -4.27 -1.38
CA ASP A 32 13.83 -4.85 -2.72
C ASP A 32 12.66 -4.24 -3.51
N ILE A 33 11.53 -4.01 -2.83
CA ILE A 33 10.29 -3.51 -3.42
C ILE A 33 9.74 -2.33 -2.60
N ALA A 34 9.23 -1.33 -3.31
CA ALA A 34 8.43 -0.26 -2.75
C ALA A 34 7.02 -0.25 -3.34
N ILE A 35 6.03 0.05 -2.50
CA ILE A 35 4.63 0.23 -2.90
C ILE A 35 4.25 1.67 -2.58
N LEU A 36 3.92 2.45 -3.60
CA LEU A 36 3.64 3.88 -3.46
C LEU A 36 2.17 4.15 -3.69
N SER A 37 1.58 4.96 -2.80
CA SER A 37 0.21 5.45 -2.93
C SER A 37 0.23 6.96 -3.17
N ASP A 38 -0.60 7.45 -4.09
CA ASP A 38 -0.68 8.87 -4.48
C ASP A 38 0.70 9.48 -4.86
N TYR A 39 1.45 8.77 -5.71
CA TYR A 39 2.78 9.21 -6.17
C TYR A 39 2.71 10.53 -6.97
N TYR A 40 3.82 11.26 -7.05
CA TYR A 40 3.90 12.52 -7.79
C TYR A 40 4.10 12.30 -9.30
N ARG A 41 5.16 11.56 -9.67
CA ARG A 41 5.50 11.27 -11.08
C ARG A 41 6.12 9.89 -11.25
N VAL A 42 5.97 9.31 -12.43
CA VAL A 42 6.76 8.14 -12.83
C VAL A 42 8.04 8.66 -13.51
N PRO A 43 9.25 8.23 -13.10
CA PRO A 43 10.48 8.61 -13.78
C PRO A 43 10.47 8.16 -15.24
N LEU A 44 10.96 9.01 -16.16
CA LEU A 44 11.01 8.69 -17.58
C LEU A 44 11.90 7.47 -17.83
N ASN A 45 11.46 6.60 -18.74
CA ASN A 45 12.19 5.40 -19.19
C ASN A 45 12.65 4.47 -18.05
N ASN A 46 11.85 4.37 -16.99
CA ASN A 46 12.18 3.52 -15.84
C ASN A 46 11.31 2.26 -15.82
N SER A 47 11.86 1.15 -16.33
CA SER A 47 11.20 -0.17 -16.37
C SER A 47 10.96 -0.79 -14.99
N ASN A 48 11.52 -0.22 -13.93
CA ASN A 48 11.31 -0.72 -12.57
C ASN A 48 9.97 -0.28 -11.96
N TRP A 49 9.25 0.62 -12.64
CA TRP A 49 7.96 1.13 -12.17
C TRP A 49 6.81 0.47 -12.91
N VAL A 50 5.83 -0.02 -12.16
CA VAL A 50 4.52 -0.42 -12.69
C VAL A 50 3.46 0.45 -12.04
N PRO A 51 2.99 1.50 -12.74
CA PRO A 51 2.00 2.43 -12.22
C PRO A 51 0.56 2.08 -12.63
N ASP A 52 -0.38 2.27 -11.72
CA ASP A 52 -1.74 2.70 -12.05
C ASP A 52 -1.78 4.23 -12.07
N HIS A 53 -2.04 4.81 -13.25
CA HIS A 53 -2.11 6.25 -13.43
C HIS A 53 -3.42 6.88 -12.91
N ALA A 54 -4.50 6.10 -12.79
CA ALA A 54 -5.80 6.61 -12.40
C ALA A 54 -5.82 7.01 -10.92
N THR A 55 -5.29 6.16 -10.03
CA THR A 55 -5.19 6.45 -8.60
C THR A 55 -3.80 6.89 -8.16
N ARG A 56 -2.80 6.73 -9.03
CA ARG A 56 -1.38 6.96 -8.71
C ARG A 56 -0.87 5.99 -7.66
N THR A 57 -1.22 4.72 -7.81
CA THR A 57 -0.58 3.60 -7.11
C THR A 57 0.57 3.09 -7.96
N ALA A 58 1.69 2.70 -7.38
CA ALA A 58 2.74 2.01 -8.13
C ALA A 58 3.42 0.94 -7.30
N VAL A 59 3.87 -0.12 -7.96
CA VAL A 59 4.88 -1.05 -7.43
C VAL A 59 6.21 -0.74 -8.11
N VAL A 60 7.27 -0.64 -7.33
CA VAL A 60 8.60 -0.27 -7.81
C VAL A 60 9.63 -1.27 -7.33
N ALA A 61 10.39 -1.84 -8.28
CA ALA A 61 11.60 -2.59 -7.95
C ALA A 61 12.75 -1.65 -7.63
N LEU A 62 13.34 -1.81 -6.45
CA LEU A 62 14.42 -0.97 -5.93
C LEU A 62 15.71 -1.75 -5.69
N GLY A 63 15.61 -3.04 -5.41
CA GLY A 63 16.74 -3.89 -5.07
C GLY A 63 17.11 -4.87 -6.17
N ARG A 64 17.37 -6.12 -5.76
CA ARG A 64 18.08 -7.10 -6.61
C ARG A 64 17.16 -7.80 -7.59
N PHE A 65 15.87 -7.90 -7.26
CA PHE A 65 14.90 -8.65 -8.05
C PHE A 65 14.11 -7.71 -8.96
N PRO A 66 14.21 -7.85 -10.29
CA PRO A 66 13.37 -7.10 -11.20
C PRO A 66 11.93 -7.58 -11.12
N ILE A 67 11.01 -6.77 -11.66
CA ILE A 67 9.63 -7.19 -11.89
C ILE A 67 9.64 -8.27 -12.97
N GLN A 68 9.29 -9.50 -12.60
CA GLN A 68 9.33 -10.66 -13.49
C GLN A 68 8.11 -10.68 -14.42
N ARG A 69 6.95 -10.27 -13.89
CA ARG A 69 5.69 -10.26 -14.63
C ARG A 69 4.74 -9.22 -14.07
N ILE A 70 4.05 -8.51 -14.96
CA ILE A 70 2.88 -7.69 -14.62
C ILE A 70 1.66 -8.61 -14.73
N ILE A 71 1.01 -8.88 -13.61
CA ILE A 71 -0.15 -9.78 -13.54
C ILE A 71 -1.44 -8.99 -13.84
N ASN A 72 -1.60 -7.82 -13.23
CA ASN A 72 -2.78 -6.98 -13.42
C ASN A 72 -2.46 -5.52 -13.07
N VAL A 73 -3.02 -4.58 -13.81
CA VAL A 73 -3.08 -3.15 -13.45
C VAL A 73 -4.52 -2.72 -13.62
N ALA A 74 -5.14 -2.30 -12.52
CA ALA A 74 -6.51 -1.83 -12.49
C ALA A 74 -6.58 -0.54 -11.66
N GLU A 75 -7.69 0.18 -11.76
CA GLU A 75 -7.89 1.39 -10.97
C GLU A 75 -7.76 1.05 -9.46
N GLY A 76 -6.77 1.65 -8.79
CA GLY A 76 -6.48 1.45 -7.37
C GLY A 76 -5.65 0.21 -7.04
N MET A 77 -5.19 -0.55 -8.04
CA MET A 77 -4.48 -1.80 -7.82
C MET A 77 -3.40 -2.08 -8.86
N VAL A 78 -2.23 -2.47 -8.39
CA VAL A 78 -1.13 -2.99 -9.21
C VAL A 78 -0.72 -4.36 -8.67
N VAL A 79 -0.66 -5.36 -9.54
CA VAL A 79 -0.29 -6.73 -9.20
C VAL A 79 0.88 -7.17 -10.08
N VAL A 80 1.99 -7.52 -9.43
CA VAL A 80 3.21 -7.96 -10.11
C VAL A 80 3.79 -9.21 -9.44
N GLU A 81 4.66 -9.91 -10.16
CA GLU A 81 5.44 -11.02 -9.62
C GLU A 81 6.90 -10.60 -9.49
N VAL A 82 7.47 -10.78 -8.30
CA VAL A 82 8.88 -10.50 -7.99
C VAL A 82 9.42 -11.64 -7.15
N ASN A 83 10.50 -12.25 -7.59
CA ASN A 83 11.12 -13.41 -6.94
C ASN A 83 10.12 -14.55 -6.59
N GLY A 84 9.15 -14.81 -7.47
CA GLY A 84 8.09 -15.80 -7.25
C GLY A 84 7.08 -15.45 -6.15
N ILE A 85 7.06 -14.20 -5.69
CA ILE A 85 6.07 -13.65 -4.75
C ILE A 85 5.11 -12.75 -5.55
N THR A 86 3.80 -12.91 -5.34
CA THR A 86 2.80 -12.00 -5.88
C THR A 86 2.71 -10.76 -5.01
N ILE A 87 3.13 -9.62 -5.56
CA ILE A 87 3.07 -8.32 -4.91
C ILE A 87 1.80 -7.60 -5.37
N VAL A 88 0.99 -7.16 -4.42
CA VAL A 88 -0.23 -6.38 -4.65
C VAL A 88 -0.04 -5.02 -3.98
N GLY A 89 0.08 -3.97 -4.79
CA GLY A 89 0.00 -2.58 -4.35
C GLY A 89 -1.42 -2.06 -4.52
N CYS A 90 -1.95 -1.36 -3.52
CA CYS A 90 -3.29 -0.77 -3.63
C CYS A 90 -3.41 0.63 -3.04
N TYR A 91 -4.32 1.42 -3.60
CA TYR A 91 -4.72 2.71 -3.06
C TYR A 91 -6.20 2.94 -3.33
N ALA A 92 -6.95 3.26 -2.28
CA ALA A 92 -8.31 3.75 -2.41
C ALA A 92 -8.33 5.23 -2.03
N PRO A 93 -8.43 6.16 -3.00
CA PRO A 93 -8.58 7.58 -2.74
C PRO A 93 -9.73 7.90 -1.78
N PRO A 94 -9.59 8.97 -0.95
CA PRO A 94 -10.66 9.37 -0.02
C PRO A 94 -11.95 9.77 -0.72
N SER A 95 -11.85 10.21 -1.99
CA SER A 95 -12.95 10.67 -2.81
C SER A 95 -13.77 9.52 -3.42
N TRP A 96 -13.30 8.28 -3.33
CA TRP A 96 -14.03 7.15 -3.92
C TRP A 96 -15.37 6.93 -3.25
N ASP A 97 -16.29 6.27 -3.95
CA ASP A 97 -17.54 5.78 -3.42
C ASP A 97 -17.44 4.31 -2.95
N LEU A 98 -18.49 3.78 -2.31
CA LEU A 98 -18.49 2.40 -1.83
C LEU A 98 -18.47 1.37 -2.97
N PRO A 99 -19.19 1.57 -4.11
CA PRO A 99 -19.07 0.70 -5.27
C PRO A 99 -17.62 0.54 -5.79
N ARG A 100 -16.89 1.64 -6.01
CA ARG A 100 -15.49 1.58 -6.45
C ARG A 100 -14.61 0.84 -5.45
N PHE A 101 -14.80 1.09 -4.15
CA PHE A 101 -14.08 0.35 -3.11
C PHE A 101 -14.36 -1.17 -3.17
N LYS A 102 -15.61 -1.58 -3.38
CA LYS A 102 -15.97 -3.00 -3.51
C LYS A 102 -15.31 -3.65 -4.72
N VAL A 103 -15.30 -2.97 -5.88
CA VAL A 103 -14.63 -3.44 -7.09
C VAL A 103 -13.12 -3.65 -6.84
N LEU A 104 -12.47 -2.70 -6.15
CA LEU A 104 -11.08 -2.86 -5.74
C LEU A 104 -10.88 -4.11 -4.87
N MET A 105 -11.73 -4.33 -3.86
CA MET A 105 -11.64 -5.52 -3.00
C MET A 105 -11.82 -6.82 -3.79
N GLU A 106 -12.82 -6.88 -4.67
CA GLU A 106 -13.08 -8.04 -5.53
C GLU A 106 -11.90 -8.32 -6.46
N GLY A 107 -11.29 -7.26 -7.01
CA GLY A 107 -10.07 -7.33 -7.80
C GLY A 107 -8.89 -7.91 -7.02
N ILE A 108 -8.67 -7.47 -5.78
CA ILE A 108 -7.61 -8.00 -4.91
C ILE A 108 -7.86 -9.49 -4.62
N ILE A 109 -9.09 -9.87 -4.25
CA ILE A 109 -9.46 -11.27 -3.98
C ILE A 109 -9.21 -12.15 -5.21
N ALA A 110 -9.60 -11.68 -6.39
CA ALA A 110 -9.35 -12.41 -7.63
C ALA A 110 -7.84 -12.52 -7.92
N ALA A 111 -7.09 -11.44 -7.67
CA ALA A 111 -5.64 -11.39 -7.87
C ALA A 111 -4.84 -12.26 -6.89
N VAL A 112 -5.38 -12.60 -5.72
CA VAL A 112 -4.69 -13.44 -4.73
C VAL A 112 -5.15 -14.90 -4.74
N ARG A 113 -6.32 -15.19 -5.31
CA ARG A 113 -6.91 -16.53 -5.30
C ARG A 113 -5.96 -17.56 -5.92
N GLY A 114 -5.73 -18.67 -5.20
CA GLY A 114 -4.88 -19.78 -5.65
C GLY A 114 -3.37 -19.52 -5.55
N ARG A 115 -2.93 -18.39 -4.99
CA ARG A 115 -1.51 -18.07 -4.79
C ARG A 115 -1.10 -18.34 -3.34
N THR A 116 0.14 -18.79 -3.15
CA THR A 116 0.66 -19.20 -1.84
C THR A 116 1.67 -18.21 -1.24
N LYS A 117 2.30 -17.38 -2.07
CA LYS A 117 3.26 -16.34 -1.63
C LYS A 117 2.78 -14.98 -2.08
N ILE A 118 2.23 -14.21 -1.15
CA ILE A 118 1.55 -12.95 -1.43
C ILE A 118 2.08 -11.89 -0.50
N LEU A 119 2.32 -10.70 -1.04
CA LEU A 119 2.55 -9.49 -0.29
C LEU A 119 1.51 -8.47 -0.73
N LEU A 120 0.60 -8.09 0.16
CA LEU A 120 -0.39 -7.04 -0.07
C LEU A 120 -0.02 -5.84 0.79
N ALA A 121 0.15 -4.67 0.19
CA ALA A 121 0.27 -3.42 0.93
C ALA A 121 -0.38 -2.27 0.18
N GLY A 122 -0.69 -1.19 0.90
CA GLY A 122 -1.35 -0.04 0.31
C GLY A 122 -2.08 0.81 1.31
N ASP A 123 -2.69 1.88 0.82
CA ASP A 123 -3.49 2.80 1.63
C ASP A 123 -4.94 2.73 1.18
N PHE A 124 -5.76 2.01 1.93
CA PHE A 124 -7.20 1.92 1.67
C PHE A 124 -7.95 3.20 2.03
N ASN A 125 -7.28 4.16 2.68
CA ASN A 125 -7.84 5.40 3.21
C ASN A 125 -9.19 5.20 3.92
N ALA A 126 -9.31 4.04 4.55
CA ALA A 126 -10.45 3.57 5.31
C ALA A 126 -10.32 4.12 6.73
N ALA A 127 -10.40 5.45 6.91
CA ALA A 127 -10.49 6.14 8.21
C ALA A 127 -11.13 5.28 9.32
N ALA A 128 -10.28 4.65 10.12
CA ALA A 128 -10.69 3.86 11.26
C ALA A 128 -11.25 4.76 12.36
N VAL A 129 -12.29 4.26 13.02
CA VAL A 129 -12.95 4.88 14.19
C VAL A 129 -11.94 5.28 15.27
N GLU A 130 -10.82 4.56 15.31
CA GLU A 130 -9.70 4.72 16.24
C GLU A 130 -8.91 6.03 16.07
N TRP A 131 -9.11 6.79 14.98
CA TRP A 131 -8.31 7.99 14.66
C TRP A 131 -9.08 9.32 14.82
N GLY A 132 -10.15 9.35 15.63
CA GLY A 132 -10.77 10.58 16.11
C GLY A 132 -11.56 11.42 15.08
N ARG A 133 -11.88 10.89 13.89
CA ARG A 133 -12.76 11.57 12.92
C ARG A 133 -14.21 11.07 13.02
N ARG A 134 -15.17 12.00 12.83
CA ARG A 134 -16.61 11.71 12.80
C ARG A 134 -16.90 10.64 11.74
N ASN A 135 -17.38 9.49 12.21
CA ASN A 135 -17.54 8.25 11.48
C ASN A 135 -18.82 8.27 10.66
N THR A 136 -18.74 8.13 9.33
CA THR A 136 -19.92 7.84 8.50
C THR A 136 -20.12 6.31 8.48
N GLY A 137 -21.37 5.82 8.51
CA GLY A 137 -21.64 4.37 8.54
C GLY A 137 -20.97 3.57 7.41
N ARG A 138 -20.70 4.25 6.30
CA ARG A 138 -19.94 3.78 5.15
C ARG A 138 -18.51 3.35 5.49
N GLN A 139 -17.82 4.07 6.36
CA GLN A 139 -16.43 3.82 6.69
C GLN A 139 -16.24 2.56 7.54
N ARG A 140 -17.17 2.30 8.46
CA ARG A 140 -17.23 1.04 9.22
C ARG A 140 -17.35 -0.18 8.33
N GLN A 141 -18.14 -0.09 7.25
CA GLN A 141 -18.30 -1.21 6.32
C GLN A 141 -17.01 -1.51 5.55
N ILE A 142 -16.27 -0.47 5.17
CA ILE A 142 -14.98 -0.59 4.50
C ILE A 142 -13.96 -1.30 5.42
N ILE A 143 -13.85 -0.86 6.68
CA ILE A 143 -12.95 -1.46 7.68
C ILE A 143 -13.34 -2.90 7.96
N ARG A 144 -14.62 -3.18 8.20
CA ARG A 144 -15.10 -4.54 8.45
C ARG A 144 -14.75 -5.48 7.30
N LYS A 145 -14.96 -5.03 6.06
CA LYS A 145 -14.69 -5.85 4.87
C LYS A 145 -13.18 -6.05 4.65
N ARG A 146 -12.36 -5.05 5.00
CA ARG A 146 -10.90 -5.19 5.10
C ARG A 146 -10.53 -6.27 6.13
N ASP A 147 -11.07 -6.19 7.34
CA ASP A 147 -10.72 -7.08 8.45
C ASP A 147 -11.16 -8.53 8.20
N GLU A 148 -12.34 -8.73 7.61
CA GLU A 148 -12.81 -10.04 7.16
C GLU A 148 -11.85 -10.67 6.15
N LEU A 149 -11.33 -9.87 5.22
CA LEU A 149 -10.33 -10.33 4.24
C LEU A 149 -8.98 -10.61 4.89
N LEU A 150 -8.48 -9.71 5.72
CA LEU A 150 -7.24 -9.91 6.46
C LEU A 150 -7.29 -11.19 7.29
N SER A 151 -8.40 -11.43 8.00
CA SER A 151 -8.63 -12.67 8.75
C SER A 151 -8.59 -13.93 7.85
N ALA A 152 -9.18 -13.85 6.65
CA ALA A 152 -9.10 -14.93 5.66
C ALA A 152 -7.69 -15.15 5.09
N PHE A 153 -6.83 -14.12 5.07
CA PHE A 153 -5.42 -14.24 4.68
C PHE A 153 -4.55 -14.82 5.81
N TYR A 154 -4.78 -14.43 7.07
CA TYR A 154 -3.99 -14.89 8.22
C TYR A 154 -4.25 -16.36 8.61
N SER A 155 -5.44 -16.89 8.32
CA SER A 155 -5.73 -18.33 8.51
C SER A 155 -5.03 -19.23 7.48
N GLY A 156 -4.40 -18.65 6.45
CA GLY A 156 -3.76 -19.37 5.34
C GLY A 156 -2.23 -19.41 5.34
N SER A 157 -1.55 -18.95 6.40
CA SER A 157 -0.07 -18.89 6.49
C SER A 157 0.57 -17.88 5.51
N CYS A 158 0.61 -16.61 5.90
CA CYS A 158 1.28 -15.55 5.14
C CYS A 158 2.02 -14.62 6.10
N SER A 159 3.36 -14.55 5.98
CA SER A 159 4.24 -13.82 6.89
C SER A 159 4.61 -12.43 6.37
N SER A 160 4.45 -11.46 7.28
CA SER A 160 4.85 -10.05 7.24
C SER A 160 3.94 -9.07 6.46
N TRP A 161 3.21 -8.28 7.25
CA TRP A 161 2.51 -7.06 6.86
C TRP A 161 3.29 -5.88 7.45
N LEU A 162 3.64 -4.87 6.64
CA LEU A 162 4.32 -3.65 7.09
C LEU A 162 3.36 -2.45 6.90
N GLU A 163 2.66 -2.11 7.98
CA GLU A 163 1.77 -0.95 8.05
C GLU A 163 2.59 0.32 8.35
N SER A 164 2.43 1.34 7.50
CA SER A 164 3.03 2.66 7.71
C SER A 164 2.36 3.35 8.90
N ARG A 165 2.94 3.21 10.10
CA ARG A 165 2.49 3.96 11.28
C ARG A 165 2.63 5.45 10.99
N LYS A 166 1.51 6.18 10.91
CA LYS A 166 1.53 7.63 11.03
C LYS A 166 2.03 7.97 12.43
N SER A 167 3.24 8.52 12.52
CA SER A 167 3.70 9.19 13.73
C SER A 167 2.77 10.37 14.01
N ALA A 168 1.84 10.19 14.95
CA ALA A 168 1.17 11.33 15.56
C ALA A 168 2.21 12.06 16.41
N SER A 169 2.64 13.24 15.96
CA SER A 169 3.35 14.17 16.83
C SER A 169 2.36 14.63 17.90
N ASN A 170 2.43 14.04 19.09
CA ASN A 170 1.81 14.64 20.27
C ASN A 170 2.57 15.93 20.57
N GLY A 171 1.93 17.06 20.29
CA GLY A 171 2.33 18.34 20.84
C GLY A 171 2.04 18.33 22.33
N SER A 172 3.09 18.22 23.13
CA SER A 172 3.05 18.48 24.57
C SER A 172 2.59 19.93 24.77
N GLN A 173 1.42 20.12 25.37
CA GLN A 173 1.13 21.38 26.05
C GLN A 173 1.98 21.40 27.32
N GLU A 174 3.07 22.16 27.30
CA GLU A 174 3.77 22.58 28.51
C GLU A 174 2.89 23.56 29.29
N SER A 175 2.54 23.14 30.50
CA SER A 175 2.12 24.00 31.60
C SER A 175 3.28 24.92 32.00
N GLY A 176 3.09 26.23 31.87
CA GLY A 176 3.97 27.26 32.42
C GLY A 176 3.14 28.30 33.15
N GLY A 177 3.20 28.28 34.48
CA GLY A 177 2.41 29.14 35.35
C GLY A 177 2.79 30.62 35.31
N LYS A 178 1.87 31.41 35.86
CA LYS A 178 2.15 32.61 36.66
C LYS A 178 1.17 32.61 37.82
#